data_AF-A0A527Q5Q3-F1
#
_entry.id   AF-A0A527Q5Q3-F1
#
_cell.length_a   1.000
_cell.length_b   1.000
_cell.length_c   1.000
_cell.angle_alpha   90.00
_cell.angle_beta   90.00
_cell.angle_gamma   90.00
#
_symmetry.space_group_name_H-M   'P 1'
#
loop_
_entity.id
_entity.type
_entity.pdbx_description
1 polymer ?
#
loop_
_entity_poly.entity_id
_entity_poly.type
_entity_poly.pdbx_seq_one_letter_code
_entity_poly.pdbx_strand_id
1 'polypeptide(L)'
;MSSNATVTVEVGLGDRAYDILIGSGLLLRAGTEISRRLPGTRAAVVTDVNVAAAHLDTLKAGLEKGGIQPAVITLPAGEKTKSFAHLEEVVDGVLAARLE
;
A
#
# COMPACT_ATOMS: atom_id res chain seq x y z
N MET A 1 -8.26 15.26 -24.18
CA MET A 1 -7.90 14.74 -22.85
C MET A 1 -8.96 13.72 -22.47
N SER A 2 -8.71 12.42 -22.73
CA SER A 2 -9.68 11.39 -22.35
C SER A 2 -9.77 11.32 -20.84
N SER A 3 -10.99 11.47 -20.32
CA SER A 3 -11.34 11.16 -18.94
C SER A 3 -10.90 9.72 -18.65
N ASN A 4 -9.79 9.53 -17.95
CA ASN A 4 -9.43 8.21 -17.44
C ASN A 4 -10.29 7.93 -16.20
N ALA A 5 -11.56 7.62 -16.45
CA ALA A 5 -12.52 7.31 -15.41
C ALA A 5 -12.02 6.08 -14.64
N THR A 6 -11.89 6.22 -13.33
CA THR A 6 -11.61 5.09 -12.44
C THR A 6 -12.83 4.17 -12.44
N VAL A 7 -12.64 2.90 -12.79
CA VAL A 7 -13.67 1.86 -12.66
C VAL A 7 -13.58 1.29 -11.26
N THR A 8 -14.74 1.03 -10.65
CA THR A 8 -14.83 0.37 -9.33
C THR A 8 -15.47 -0.99 -9.51
N VAL A 9 -14.84 -2.03 -8.95
CA VAL A 9 -15.39 -3.38 -8.87
C VAL A 9 -15.59 -3.71 -7.39
N GLU A 10 -16.84 -3.91 -7.00
CA GLU A 10 -17.19 -4.35 -5.64
C GLU A 10 -16.98 -5.86 -5.52
N VAL A 11 -16.30 -6.29 -4.45
CA VAL A 11 -16.15 -7.70 -4.09
C VAL A 11 -17.04 -8.01 -2.89
N GLY A 12 -18.17 -8.68 -3.13
CA GLY A 12 -19.17 -8.99 -2.09
C GLY A 12 -18.78 -10.17 -1.20
N LEU A 13 -18.06 -9.90 -0.10
CA LEU A 13 -17.64 -10.90 0.90
C LEU A 13 -18.36 -10.75 2.26
N GLY A 14 -19.58 -10.22 2.25
CA GLY A 14 -20.34 -9.87 3.46
C GLY A 14 -19.67 -8.73 4.22
N ASP A 15 -19.46 -8.87 5.53
CA ASP A 15 -18.82 -7.86 6.38
C ASP A 15 -17.36 -7.53 5.97
N ARG A 16 -16.76 -8.33 5.07
CA ARG A 16 -15.41 -8.12 4.53
C ARG A 16 -15.43 -7.59 3.09
N ALA A 17 -16.56 -7.07 2.62
CA ALA A 17 -16.65 -6.50 1.28
C ALA A 17 -15.66 -5.34 1.10
N TYR A 18 -15.11 -5.20 -0.10
CA TYR A 18 -14.18 -4.12 -0.45
C TYR A 18 -14.25 -3.76 -1.93
N ASP A 19 -13.82 -2.53 -2.24
CA ASP A 19 -13.74 -2.00 -3.59
C ASP A 19 -12.35 -2.24 -4.20
N ILE A 20 -12.32 -2.65 -5.46
CA ILE A 20 -11.13 -2.58 -6.31
C ILE A 20 -11.27 -1.37 -7.23
N LEU A 21 -10.36 -0.41 -7.08
CA LEU A 21 -10.25 0.75 -7.97
C LEU A 21 -9.27 0.45 -9.11
N ILE A 22 -9.71 0.60 -10.36
CA ILE A 22 -8.91 0.34 -11.55
C ILE A 22 -8.85 1.61 -12.41
N GLY A 23 -7.64 2.12 -12.64
CA GLY A 23 -7.44 3.32 -13.44
C GLY A 23 -6.00 3.84 -13.39
N SER A 24 -5.69 4.80 -14.26
CA SER A 24 -4.37 5.41 -14.29
C SER A 24 -4.13 6.37 -13.11
N GLY A 25 -2.89 6.45 -12.62
CA GLY A 25 -2.49 7.47 -11.65
C GLY A 25 -3.00 7.23 -10.22
N LEU A 26 -3.54 6.04 -9.93
CA LEU A 26 -4.08 5.72 -8.60
C LEU A 26 -3.02 5.71 -7.50
N LEU A 27 -1.75 5.36 -7.81
CA LEU A 27 -0.67 5.42 -6.81
C LEU A 27 -0.46 6.84 -6.25
N LEU A 28 -0.50 7.88 -7.11
CA LEU A 28 -0.41 9.27 -6.66
C LEU A 28 -1.65 9.75 -5.87
N ARG A 29 -2.77 9.02 -5.98
CA ARG A 29 -4.02 9.28 -5.25
C ARG A 29 -4.20 8.38 -4.04
N ALA A 30 -3.28 7.43 -3.79
CA ALA A 30 -3.44 6.38 -2.80
C ALA A 30 -3.71 6.95 -1.40
N GLY A 31 -2.96 7.97 -0.97
CA GLY A 31 -3.18 8.62 0.32
C GLY A 31 -4.60 9.19 0.47
N THR A 32 -5.12 9.86 -0.56
CA THR A 32 -6.48 10.41 -0.53
C THR A 32 -7.54 9.30 -0.49
N GLU A 33 -7.35 8.22 -1.25
CA GLU A 33 -8.30 7.09 -1.24
C GLU A 33 -8.29 6.33 0.09
N ILE A 34 -7.11 6.16 0.70
CA ILE A 34 -6.95 5.52 2.01
C ILE A 34 -7.54 6.42 3.10
N SER A 35 -7.13 7.68 3.19
CA SER A 35 -7.58 8.59 4.26
C SER A 35 -9.08 8.88 4.22
N ARG A 36 -9.73 8.77 3.05
CA ARG A 36 -11.20 8.86 2.95
C ARG A 36 -11.90 7.70 3.66
N ARG A 37 -11.30 6.50 3.63
CA ARG A 37 -11.86 5.27 4.19
C ARG A 37 -11.38 5.03 5.63
N LEU A 38 -10.15 5.42 5.92
CA LEU A 38 -9.45 5.24 7.19
C LEU A 38 -8.78 6.56 7.62
N PRO A 39 -9.56 7.54 8.12
CA PRO A 39 -9.02 8.85 8.50
C PRO A 39 -7.98 8.73 9.63
N GLY A 40 -6.86 9.44 9.50
CA GLY A 40 -5.80 9.47 10.51
C GLY A 40 -4.99 8.18 10.63
N THR A 41 -5.13 7.26 9.67
CA THR A 41 -4.40 5.99 9.71
C THR A 41 -2.90 6.17 9.56
N ARG A 42 -2.14 5.27 10.19
CA ARG A 42 -0.71 5.08 9.98
C ARG A 42 -0.53 3.75 9.25
N ALA A 43 0.46 3.68 8.36
CA ALA A 43 0.65 2.52 7.52
C ALA A 43 2.11 2.11 7.40
N ALA A 44 2.33 0.81 7.18
CA ALA A 44 3.59 0.29 6.64
C ALA A 44 3.40 -0.04 5.15
N VAL A 45 4.44 0.19 4.36
CA VAL A 45 4.56 -0.32 2.99
C VAL A 45 5.54 -1.48 3.02
N VAL A 46 5.04 -2.68 2.72
CA VAL A 46 5.85 -3.89 2.57
C VAL A 46 5.96 -4.21 1.09
N THR A 47 7.17 -4.29 0.54
CA THR A 47 7.39 -4.51 -0.89
C THR A 47 8.71 -5.23 -1.14
N ASP A 48 8.98 -5.65 -2.38
CA ASP A 48 10.29 -6.18 -2.77
C ASP A 48 11.16 -5.12 -3.45
N VAL A 49 12.46 -5.40 -3.59
CA VAL A 49 13.44 -4.49 -4.20
C VAL A 49 13.10 -4.04 -5.63
N ASN A 50 12.48 -4.88 -6.45
CA ASN A 50 12.15 -4.55 -7.84
C ASN A 50 10.94 -3.60 -7.89
N VAL A 51 9.89 -3.92 -7.13
CA VAL A 51 8.69 -3.08 -7.03
C VAL A 51 9.02 -1.76 -6.35
N ALA A 52 9.88 -1.77 -5.32
CA ALA A 52 10.34 -0.56 -4.67
C ALA A 52 11.00 0.41 -5.66
N ALA A 53 11.96 -0.09 -6.46
CA ALA A 53 12.67 0.70 -7.45
C ALA A 53 11.74 1.35 -8.49
N ALA A 54 10.63 0.69 -8.85
CA ALA A 54 9.71 1.19 -9.86
C ALA A 54 8.60 2.10 -9.32
N HIS A 55 8.13 1.88 -8.08
CA HIS A 55 6.85 2.44 -7.64
C HIS A 55 6.87 3.12 -6.27
N LEU A 56 7.86 2.84 -5.41
CA LEU A 56 7.83 3.30 -4.02
C LEU A 56 7.78 4.82 -3.91
N ASP A 57 8.59 5.55 -4.67
CA ASP A 57 8.64 7.01 -4.60
C ASP A 57 7.32 7.65 -5.01
N THR A 58 6.67 7.10 -6.04
CA THR A 58 5.35 7.57 -6.49
C THR A 58 4.28 7.29 -5.44
N LEU A 59 4.30 6.10 -4.82
CA LEU A 59 3.37 5.74 -3.77
C LEU A 59 3.57 6.62 -2.53
N LYS A 60 4.82 6.82 -2.08
CA LYS A 60 5.14 7.70 -0.95
C LYS A 60 4.61 9.11 -1.19
N ALA A 61 4.92 9.72 -2.33
CA ALA A 61 4.40 11.05 -2.67
C ALA A 61 2.86 11.10 -2.69
N GLY A 62 2.19 10.01 -3.08
CA GLY A 62 0.73 9.90 -3.02
C GLY A 62 0.19 9.76 -1.59
N LEU A 63 0.87 9.00 -0.73
CA LEU A 63 0.52 8.81 0.68
C LEU A 63 0.69 10.10 1.48
N GLU A 64 1.75 10.86 1.25
CA GLU A 64 2.01 12.15 1.91
C GLU A 64 0.88 13.16 1.67
N LYS A 65 0.30 13.19 0.46
CA LYS A 65 -0.88 14.02 0.15
C LYS A 65 -2.12 13.64 0.96
N GLY A 66 -2.19 12.38 1.40
CA GLY A 66 -3.22 11.89 2.32
C GLY A 66 -2.88 12.10 3.80
N GLY A 67 -1.74 12.71 4.12
CA GLY A 67 -1.24 12.86 5.49
C GLY A 67 -0.64 11.57 6.06
N ILE A 68 -0.31 10.58 5.23
CA ILE A 68 0.24 9.29 5.66
C ILE A 68 1.74 9.29 5.37
N GLN A 69 2.53 9.17 6.43
CA GLN A 69 3.99 8.96 6.36
C GLN A 69 4.27 7.48 6.64
N PRO A 70 4.51 6.65 5.61
CA PRO A 70 4.62 5.21 5.82
C PRO A 70 6.00 4.81 6.37
N ALA A 71 6.03 3.82 7.25
CA ALA A 71 7.21 3.00 7.43
C ALA A 71 7.40 2.11 6.18
N VAL A 72 8.65 1.89 5.74
CA VAL A 72 8.92 1.08 4.54
C VAL A 72 9.78 -0.11 4.91
N ILE A 73 9.31 -1.29 4.54
CA ILE A 73 10.00 -2.57 4.74
C ILE A 73 10.18 -3.20 3.35
N THR A 74 11.43 -3.30 2.91
CA THR A 74 11.77 -3.80 1.58
C THR A 74 12.49 -5.14 1.70
N LEU A 75 11.93 -6.17 1.07
CA LEU A 75 12.45 -7.54 1.09
C LEU A 75 13.16 -7.91 -0.21
N PRO A 76 13.96 -9.00 -0.22
CA PRO A 76 14.47 -9.58 -1.46
C PRO A 76 13.33 -10.01 -2.40
N ALA A 77 13.51 -9.86 -3.71
CA ALA A 77 12.53 -10.31 -4.69
C ALA A 77 12.56 -11.84 -4.89
N GLY A 78 11.38 -12.42 -5.15
CA GLY A 78 11.20 -13.82 -5.54
C GLY A 78 10.42 -14.68 -4.54
N GLU A 79 9.86 -15.79 -5.01
CA GLU A 79 8.97 -16.66 -4.19
C GLU A 79 9.64 -17.23 -2.94
N LYS A 80 10.98 -17.39 -2.95
CA LYS A 80 11.73 -17.85 -1.78
C LYS A 80 11.59 -16.93 -0.57
N THR A 81 11.30 -15.66 -0.78
CA THR A 81 11.05 -14.68 0.28
C THR A 81 9.75 -15.00 1.03
N LYS A 82 8.79 -15.72 0.43
CA LYS A 82 7.55 -16.15 1.09
C LYS A 82 7.82 -17.29 2.08
N SER A 83 8.35 -16.91 3.23
CA SER A 83 8.84 -17.81 4.26
C SER A 83 8.62 -17.19 5.64
N PHE A 84 8.60 -18.02 6.68
CA PHE A 84 8.46 -17.53 8.06
C PHE A 84 9.61 -16.60 8.48
N ALA A 85 10.84 -16.85 8.02
CA ALA A 85 11.98 -16.01 8.35
C ALA A 85 11.80 -14.56 7.84
N HIS A 86 11.32 -14.36 6.61
CA HIS A 86 11.07 -13.01 6.11
C HIS A 86 9.74 -12.43 6.62
N LEU A 87 8.78 -13.27 7.04
CA LEU A 87 7.61 -12.79 7.78
C LEU A 87 8.03 -12.19 9.13
N GLU A 88 8.95 -12.82 9.85
CA GLU A 88 9.51 -12.31 11.10
C GLU A 88 10.18 -10.95 10.88
N GLU A 89 10.98 -10.79 9.82
CA GLU A 89 11.57 -9.49 9.44
C GLU A 89 10.51 -8.41 9.23
N VAL A 90 9.38 -8.74 8.57
CA VAL A 90 8.26 -7.80 8.38
C VAL A 90 7.61 -7.44 9.70
N VAL A 91 7.35 -8.43 10.56
CA VAL A 91 6.74 -8.21 11.88
C VAL A 91 7.62 -7.30 12.73
N ASP A 92 8.93 -7.57 12.78
CA ASP A 92 9.91 -6.75 13.50
C ASP A 92 9.93 -5.32 12.97
N GLY A 93 9.88 -5.14 11.65
CA GLY A 93 9.79 -3.82 11.03
C GLY A 93 8.53 -3.04 11.41
N VAL A 94 7.38 -3.71 11.49
CA VAL A 94 6.10 -3.11 11.90
C VAL A 94 6.14 -2.70 13.38
N LEU A 95 6.66 -3.56 14.25
CA LEU A 95 6.81 -3.28 15.69
C LEU A 95 7.81 -2.15 15.96
N ALA A 96 8.93 -2.12 15.22
CA ALA A 96 9.91 -1.04 15.31
C ALA A 96 9.30 0.32 14.89
N ALA A 97 8.37 0.29 13.93
CA ALA A 97 7.60 1.46 13.50
C ALA A 97 6.45 1.85 14.46
N ARG A 98 6.22 1.10 15.53
CA ARG A 98 5.15 1.34 16.52
C ARG A 98 3.76 1.36 15.87
N LEU A 99 3.47 0.36 15.03
CA LEU A 99 2.21 0.26 14.27
C LEU A 99 1.26 -0.84 14.81
N GLU A 100 1.59 -1.43 15.95
CA GLU A 100 0.73 -2.32 16.74
C GLU A 100 -0.45 -1.61 17.44
#